data_AF-A0A2E5V8P6-F1
#
_entry.id   AF-A0A2E5V8P6-F1
#
_cell.length_a   1.000
_cell.length_b   1.000
_cell.length_c   1.000
_cell.angle_alpha   90.00
_cell.angle_beta   90.00
_cell.angle_gamma   90.00
#
_symmetry.space_group_name_H-M   'P 1'
#
loop_
_entity.id
_entity.type
_entity.pdbx_description
1 polymer ?
#
loop_
_entity_poly.entity_id
_entity_poly.type
_entity_poly.pdbx_seq_one_letter_code
_entity_poly.pdbx_strand_id
1 'polypeptide(L)'
;MNEVVPLDQVKTRALEVAKELAKLAPIAVRAIKESVVNGISMDTPNAVKYASTVGVLTKYTKDAIEGPKAFAEKREPKYEGR
;
A
#
# COMPACT_ATOMS: atom_id res chain seq x y z
N MET A 1 4.81 8.94 -16.06
CA MET A 1 4.80 7.67 -16.82
C MET A 1 5.63 6.69 -16.01
N ASN A 2 5.03 5.58 -15.56
CA ASN A 2 5.69 4.66 -14.62
C ASN A 2 6.27 3.41 -15.33
N GLU A 3 5.66 3.01 -16.45
CA GLU A 3 6.08 1.86 -17.27
C GLU A 3 5.73 2.14 -18.73
N VAL A 4 6.51 1.57 -19.67
CA VAL A 4 6.28 1.65 -21.13
C VAL A 4 6.21 0.24 -21.67
N VAL A 5 5.10 -0.09 -22.33
CA VAL A 5 4.84 -1.41 -22.94
C VAL A 5 4.25 -1.24 -24.34
N PRO A 6 4.32 -2.26 -25.20
CA PRO A 6 3.59 -2.29 -26.46
C PRO A 6 2.09 -1.99 -26.27
N LEU A 7 1.48 -1.32 -27.25
CA LEU A 7 0.10 -0.83 -27.16
C LEU A 7 -0.91 -1.94 -26.83
N ASP A 8 -0.72 -3.12 -27.42
CA ASP A 8 -1.55 -4.32 -27.23
C ASP A 8 -1.42 -4.93 -25.83
N GLN A 9 -0.38 -4.59 -25.08
CA GLN A 9 -0.12 -5.10 -23.73
C GLN A 9 -0.53 -4.15 -22.61
N VAL A 10 -0.83 -2.88 -22.91
CA VAL A 10 -1.15 -1.83 -21.91
C VAL A 10 -2.23 -2.29 -20.93
N LYS A 11 -3.35 -2.82 -21.44
CA LYS A 11 -4.47 -3.27 -20.60
C LYS A 11 -4.08 -4.46 -19.72
N THR A 12 -3.39 -5.44 -20.31
CA THR A 12 -2.96 -6.65 -19.59
C THR A 12 -2.02 -6.28 -18.45
N ARG A 13 -0.99 -5.47 -18.74
CA ARG A 13 -0.03 -5.02 -17.73
C ARG A 13 -0.68 -4.18 -16.63
N ALA A 14 -1.56 -3.26 -16.99
CA ALA A 14 -2.30 -2.46 -16.00
C ALA A 14 -3.14 -3.34 -15.04
N LEU A 15 -3.78 -4.39 -15.55
CA LEU A 15 -4.56 -5.32 -14.74
C LEU A 15 -3.68 -6.23 -13.86
N GLU A 16 -2.49 -6.61 -14.32
CA GLU A 16 -1.52 -7.34 -13.51
C GLU A 16 -1.09 -6.53 -12.29
N VAL A 17 -0.71 -5.26 -12.51
CA VAL A 17 -0.35 -4.34 -11.42
C VAL A 17 -1.53 -4.15 -10.47
N ALA A 18 -2.75 -3.99 -10.99
CA ALA A 18 -3.95 -3.87 -10.16
C ALA A 18 -4.19 -5.12 -9.30
N LYS A 19 -3.95 -6.32 -9.85
CA LYS A 19 -4.07 -7.59 -9.11
C LYS A 19 -2.98 -7.73 -8.04
N GLU A 20 -1.77 -7.29 -8.32
CA GLU A 20 -0.68 -7.26 -7.32
C GLU A 20 -1.05 -6.34 -6.15
N LEU A 21 -1.53 -5.13 -6.44
CA LEU A 21 -1.98 -4.18 -5.41
C LEU A 21 -3.18 -4.70 -4.62
N ALA A 22 -4.10 -5.42 -5.26
CA ALA A 22 -5.28 -5.99 -4.61
C ALA A 22 -4.94 -7.11 -3.60
N LYS A 23 -3.73 -7.69 -3.65
CA LYS A 23 -3.25 -8.67 -2.67
C LYS A 23 -2.64 -8.05 -1.41
N LEU A 24 -2.43 -6.73 -1.39
CA LEU A 24 -1.82 -6.03 -0.27
C LEU A 24 -2.88 -5.60 0.77
N ALA A 25 -2.44 -5.28 1.99
CA ALA A 25 -3.30 -4.77 3.05
C ALA A 25 -3.97 -3.45 2.62
N PRO A 26 -5.30 -3.41 2.37
CA PRO A 26 -5.94 -2.27 1.71
C PRO A 26 -5.80 -0.94 2.47
N ILE A 27 -5.88 -0.97 3.80
CA ILE A 27 -5.75 0.25 4.62
C ILE A 27 -4.32 0.77 4.58
N ALA A 28 -3.31 -0.11 4.63
CA ALA A 28 -1.90 0.29 4.56
C ALA A 28 -1.55 0.91 3.19
N VAL A 29 -2.05 0.32 2.09
CA VAL A 29 -1.82 0.85 0.73
C VAL A 29 -2.45 2.24 0.55
N ARG A 30 -3.65 2.46 1.11
CA ARG A 30 -4.30 3.78 1.07
C ARG A 30 -3.51 4.80 1.89
N ALA A 31 -3.12 4.43 3.11
CA ALA A 31 -2.35 5.26 4.02
C ALA A 31 -1.02 5.72 3.41
N ILE A 32 -0.26 4.81 2.78
CA ILE A 32 1.02 5.18 2.16
C ILE A 32 0.82 6.10 0.95
N LYS A 33 -0.21 5.84 0.12
CA LYS A 33 -0.53 6.70 -1.02
C LYS A 33 -0.89 8.11 -0.56
N GLU A 34 -1.74 8.23 0.46
CA GLU A 34 -2.13 9.51 1.05
C GLU A 34 -0.91 10.25 1.63
N SER A 35 -0.07 9.54 2.38
CA SER A 35 1.16 10.09 2.97
C SER A 35 2.10 10.68 1.91
N VAL A 36 2.32 9.96 0.81
CA VAL A 36 3.20 10.40 -0.28
C VAL A 36 2.59 11.56 -1.04
N VAL A 37 1.32 11.46 -1.46
CA VAL A 37 0.67 12.50 -2.28
C VAL A 37 0.59 13.83 -1.53
N ASN A 38 0.17 13.81 -0.26
CA ASN A 38 0.06 15.03 0.53
C ASN A 38 1.43 15.54 0.96
N GLY A 39 2.36 14.64 1.27
CA GLY A 39 3.72 14.97 1.69
C GLY A 39 4.55 15.70 0.64
N ILE A 40 4.24 15.56 -0.66
CA ILE A 40 4.93 16.30 -1.75
C ILE A 40 4.81 17.82 -1.57
N SER A 41 3.73 18.29 -0.95
CA SER A 41 3.48 19.72 -0.71
C SER A 41 4.10 20.26 0.60
N MET A 42 4.75 19.39 1.39
CA MET A 42 5.31 19.71 2.71
C MET A 42 6.84 19.75 2.66
N ASP A 43 7.46 20.47 3.60
CA ASP A 43 8.88 20.26 3.91
C ASP A 43 9.12 18.88 4.52
N THR A 44 10.34 18.36 4.38
CA THR A 44 10.69 17.00 4.82
C THR A 44 10.32 16.70 6.28
N PRO A 45 10.65 17.56 7.28
CA PRO A 45 10.22 17.34 8.66
C PRO A 45 8.70 17.14 8.81
N ASN A 46 7.90 17.99 8.18
CA ASN A 46 6.44 17.90 8.25
C ASN A 46 5.90 16.69 7.49
N ALA A 47 6.46 16.35 6.33
CA ALA A 47 6.10 15.15 5.57
C ALA A 47 6.33 13.86 6.37
N VAL A 48 7.48 13.75 7.05
CA VAL A 48 7.82 12.60 7.90
C VAL A 48 6.87 12.50 9.09
N LYS A 49 6.55 13.63 9.74
CA LYS A 49 5.60 13.66 10.84
C LYS A 49 4.20 13.23 10.39
N TYR A 50 3.74 13.74 9.24
CA TYR A 50 2.45 13.37 8.66
C TYR A 50 2.38 11.87 8.34
N ALA A 51 3.38 11.33 7.62
CA ALA A 51 3.47 9.90 7.32
C ALA A 51 3.47 9.04 8.59
N SER A 52 4.15 9.48 9.65
CA SER A 52 4.15 8.80 10.95
C SER A 52 2.77 8.78 11.58
N THR A 53 2.03 9.90 11.55
CA THR A 53 0.66 9.98 12.09
C THR A 53 -0.30 9.07 11.32
N VAL A 54 -0.29 9.12 9.98
CA VAL A 54 -1.14 8.26 9.15
C VAL A 54 -0.77 6.78 9.36
N GLY A 55 0.51 6.45 9.43
CA GLY A 55 1.01 5.09 9.65
C GLY A 55 0.70 4.52 11.05
N VAL A 56 0.50 5.36 12.07
CA VAL A 56 0.06 4.88 13.40
C VAL A 56 -1.34 4.26 13.32
N LEU A 57 -2.24 4.86 12.54
CA LEU A 57 -3.61 4.36 12.40
C LEU A 57 -3.67 2.95 11.80
N THR A 58 -2.74 2.63 10.89
CA THR A 58 -2.72 1.30 10.24
C THR A 58 -2.35 0.18 11.21
N LYS A 59 -1.65 0.48 12.31
CA LYS A 59 -1.21 -0.52 13.30
C LYS A 59 -2.36 -1.19 14.06
N TYR A 60 -3.51 -0.53 14.12
CA TYR A 60 -4.69 -1.01 14.85
C TYR A 60 -5.66 -1.82 13.98
N THR A 61 -5.30 -2.06 12.72
CA THR A 61 -6.10 -2.87 11.78
C THR A 61 -5.90 -4.36 12.03
N LYS A 62 -6.89 -5.17 11.68
CA LYS A 62 -6.76 -6.63 11.64
C LYS A 62 -5.68 -7.07 10.66
N ASP A 63 -5.53 -6.35 9.56
CA ASP A 63 -4.50 -6.63 8.55
C ASP A 63 -3.07 -6.45 9.12
N ALA A 64 -2.87 -5.51 10.05
CA ALA A 64 -1.59 -5.33 10.73
C ALA A 64 -1.25 -6.46 11.72
N ILE A 65 -2.26 -7.20 12.20
CA ILE A 65 -2.07 -8.42 13.00
C ILE A 65 -1.81 -9.62 12.07
N GLU A 66 -2.59 -9.73 11.00
CA GLU A 66 -2.53 -10.84 10.05
C GLU A 66 -1.22 -10.88 9.26
N GLY A 67 -0.69 -9.73 8.83
CA GLY A 67 0.55 -9.68 8.04
C GLY A 67 1.74 -10.37 8.74
N PRO A 68 2.12 -9.94 9.96
CA PRO A 68 3.17 -10.59 10.74
C PRO A 68 2.87 -12.06 11.06
N LYS A 69 1.60 -12.39 11.34
CA LYS A 69 1.19 -13.78 11.62
C LYS A 69 1.38 -14.68 10.39
N ALA A 70 0.89 -14.27 9.23
CA ALA A 70 1.03 -15.01 7.98
C ALA A 70 2.50 -15.16 7.58
N PHE A 71 3.33 -14.13 7.81
CA PHE A 71 4.77 -14.20 7.63
C PHE A 71 5.42 -15.25 8.54
N ALA A 72 5.11 -15.24 9.84
CA ALA A 72 5.61 -16.22 10.80
C ALA A 72 5.17 -17.66 10.45
N GLU A 73 3.94 -17.82 9.95
CA GLU A 73 3.35 -19.09 9.53
C GLU A 73 3.75 -19.51 8.10
N LYS A 74 4.56 -18.72 7.38
CA LYS A 74 4.99 -18.95 5.99
C LYS A 74 3.85 -19.23 5.01
N ARG A 75 2.75 -18.49 5.15
CA ARG A 75 1.58 -18.58 4.26
C ARG A 75 1.25 -17.21 3.69
N GLU A 76 0.43 -17.19 2.64
CA GLU A 76 -0.12 -15.93 2.14
C GLU A 76 -1.06 -15.29 3.19
N PRO A 77 -0.97 -13.96 3.40
CA PRO A 77 -1.85 -13.24 4.28
C PRO A 77 -3.26 -13.11 3.69
N LYS A 78 -4.27 -13.10 4.56
CA LYS A 78 -5.67 -12.86 4.18
C LYS A 78 -6.12 -11.51 4.69
N TYR A 79 -5.94 -10.48 3.87
CA TYR A 79 -6.35 -9.12 4.24
C TYR A 79 -7.85 -8.89 4.01
N GLU A 80 -8.50 -8.28 4.99
CA GLU A 80 -9.94 -7.96 4.96
C GLU A 80 -10.21 -6.45 4.82
N GLY A 81 -9.19 -5.61 4.95
CA GLY A 81 -9.35 -4.15 4.90
C GLY A 81 -10.11 -3.60 6.11
N ARG A 82 -9.83 -4.14 7.30
CA ARG A 82 -10.47 -3.80 8.58
C ARG A 82 -9.43 -3.60 9.67
#